data_AF-A0A7Y5W1Z5-F1
#
_entry.id   AF-A0A7Y5W1Z5-F1
#
_cell.length_a   1.000
_cell.length_b   1.000
_cell.length_c   1.000
_cell.angle_alpha   90.00
_cell.angle_beta   90.00
_cell.angle_gamma   90.00
#
_symmetry.space_group_name_H-M   'P 1'
#
loop_
_entity.id
_entity.type
_entity.pdbx_description
1 polymer ?
#
loop_
_entity_poly.entity_id
_entity_poly.type
_entity_poly.pdbx_seq_one_letter_code
_entity_poly.pdbx_strand_id
1 'polypeptide(L)'
;GGDVSAELRGGLAPGPAAMAVELRREAVSLLDCRAVCDIRTELERIRAAEMRRRKMAARLSAASRTLPPPDPAILERTRLLEDLLARVEQVAADIVRIEQRILVDLYQERSNGPGGNTGELIAKQEQLDRLYLELFHRSLPEPDRITVALYSPTPRSSYELAGAYLAIARDRGCRVRVWRIVRGPVAGVDSGRLVRLEARDSDAAARGAATTGAPLEAIRLDSPEEFLAAAPVEDFGIALELEGYLAYPLLAAEAGRHRFIDAQGTADSIADTSAGAMADHHPPARIHMRATMNAQPLRRVYDAKQQKIEDRALGKSQYWKGKQVARVVGPWLEEQLRTMAKDWVHAC
;
A
#
# COMPACT_ATOMS: atom_id res chain seq x y z
N GLY A 1 -4.14 -36.56 29.71
CA GLY A 1 -2.89 -35.77 29.75
C GLY A 1 -3.19 -34.44 29.13
N GLY A 2 -3.34 -33.40 29.96
CA GLY A 2 -3.60 -32.04 29.49
C GLY A 2 -2.30 -31.44 28.95
N ASP A 3 -2.41 -30.77 27.81
CA ASP A 3 -1.30 -30.11 27.12
C ASP A 3 -0.95 -28.79 27.82
N VAL A 4 0.05 -28.86 28.70
CA VAL A 4 0.57 -27.71 29.49
C VAL A 4 1.48 -26.80 28.63
N SER A 5 1.70 -27.14 27.35
CA SER A 5 2.64 -26.42 26.48
C SER A 5 2.08 -25.13 25.88
N ALA A 6 0.77 -24.89 25.97
CA ALA A 6 0.11 -23.72 25.38
C ALA A 6 0.11 -22.49 26.31
N GLU A 7 0.12 -22.66 27.64
CA GLU A 7 0.05 -21.53 28.59
C GLU A 7 1.41 -20.88 28.87
N LEU A 8 2.54 -21.57 28.60
CA LEU A 8 3.89 -21.03 28.81
C LEU A 8 4.42 -20.17 27.64
N ARG A 9 3.62 -19.96 26.59
CA ARG A 9 3.88 -18.96 25.53
C ARG A 9 3.04 -17.70 25.68
N GLY A 10 2.57 -17.40 26.89
CA GLY A 10 2.21 -16.03 27.25
C GLY A 10 3.46 -15.17 27.21
N GLY A 11 3.92 -14.82 26.00
CA GLY A 11 5.08 -13.98 25.77
C GLY A 11 4.85 -12.67 26.48
N LEU A 12 5.49 -12.50 27.64
CA LEU A 12 5.51 -11.24 28.35
C LEU A 12 5.93 -10.18 27.33
N ALA A 13 5.06 -9.20 27.13
CA ALA A 13 5.37 -8.08 26.24
C ALA A 13 6.75 -7.55 26.63
N PRO A 14 7.64 -7.30 25.64
CA PRO A 14 8.99 -6.84 25.94
C PRO A 14 8.90 -5.62 26.86
N GLY A 15 9.67 -5.63 27.95
CA GLY A 15 9.74 -4.47 28.83
C GLY A 15 10.20 -3.22 28.07
N PRO A 16 9.92 -2.01 28.58
CA PRO A 16 10.22 -0.75 27.90
C PRO A 16 11.70 -0.62 27.49
N ALA A 17 12.63 -1.19 28.26
CA ALA A 17 14.05 -1.21 27.90
C ALA A 17 14.32 -2.03 26.63
N ALA A 18 13.72 -3.22 26.49
CA ALA A 18 13.88 -4.04 25.30
C ALA A 18 13.26 -3.36 24.06
N MET A 19 12.08 -2.77 24.22
CA MET A 19 11.44 -2.00 23.15
C MET A 19 12.30 -0.79 22.71
N ALA A 20 12.90 -0.06 23.65
CA ALA A 20 13.77 1.07 23.35
C ALA A 20 15.04 0.65 22.58
N VAL A 21 15.65 -0.48 22.95
CA VAL A 21 16.82 -1.02 22.24
C VAL A 21 16.47 -1.42 20.81
N GLU A 22 15.36 -2.11 20.59
CA GLU A 22 14.90 -2.47 19.24
C GLU A 22 14.58 -1.22 18.41
N LEU A 23 13.88 -0.24 18.98
CA LEU A 23 13.61 1.03 18.31
C LEU A 23 14.88 1.78 17.94
N ARG A 24 15.91 1.78 18.78
CA ARG A 24 17.20 2.39 18.43
C ARG A 24 17.84 1.65 17.26
N ARG A 25 17.81 0.32 17.24
CA ARG A 25 18.35 -0.48 16.13
C ARG A 25 17.63 -0.16 14.82
N GLU A 26 16.30 -0.09 14.84
CA GLU A 26 15.50 0.31 13.68
C GLU A 26 15.88 1.73 13.22
N ALA A 27 15.99 2.69 14.14
CA ALA A 27 16.34 4.08 13.82
C ALA A 27 17.75 4.25 13.25
N VAL A 28 18.74 3.51 13.77
CA VAL A 28 20.11 3.48 13.21
C VAL A 28 20.09 2.85 11.82
N SER A 29 19.40 1.73 11.65
CA SER A 29 19.26 1.10 10.33
C SER A 29 18.60 2.03 9.31
N LEU A 30 17.64 2.87 9.74
CA LEU A 30 17.01 3.87 8.88
C LEU A 30 17.99 4.97 8.47
N LEU A 31 18.81 5.47 9.41
CA LEU A 31 19.81 6.52 9.14
C LEU A 31 20.90 6.07 8.16
N ASP A 32 21.24 4.79 8.19
CA ASP A 32 22.30 4.18 7.39
C ASP A 32 21.79 3.58 6.06
N CYS A 33 20.48 3.60 5.82
CA CYS A 33 19.92 3.01 4.60
C CYS A 33 20.32 3.81 3.35
N ARG A 34 20.35 3.11 2.21
CA ARG A 34 20.72 3.74 0.94
C ARG A 34 19.84 4.93 0.56
N ALA A 35 18.54 4.88 0.86
CA ALA A 35 17.62 5.98 0.54
C ALA A 35 17.99 7.29 1.25
N VAL A 36 18.37 7.22 2.53
CA VAL A 36 18.83 8.39 3.30
C VAL A 36 20.20 8.87 2.79
N CYS A 37 21.09 7.94 2.44
CA CYS A 37 22.38 8.27 1.82
C CYS A 37 22.21 8.98 0.46
N ASP A 38 21.26 8.53 -0.36
CA ASP A 38 20.93 9.13 -1.65
C ASP A 38 20.36 10.54 -1.46
N ILE A 39 19.51 10.76 -0.45
CA ILE A 39 19.01 12.10 -0.07
C ILE A 39 20.16 13.04 0.32
N ARG A 40 21.09 12.58 1.18
CA ARG A 40 22.27 13.37 1.57
C ARG A 40 23.13 13.73 0.36
N THR A 41 23.41 12.74 -0.49
CA THR A 41 24.19 12.92 -1.72
C THR A 41 23.51 13.90 -2.67
N GLU A 42 22.18 13.83 -2.81
CA GLU A 42 21.42 14.75 -3.65
C GLU A 42 21.48 16.19 -3.12
N LEU A 43 21.30 16.38 -1.81
CA LEU A 43 21.42 17.69 -1.17
C LEU A 43 22.81 18.31 -1.38
N GLU A 44 23.87 17.51 -1.23
CA GLU A 44 25.24 17.96 -1.50
C GLU A 44 25.45 18.37 -2.96
N ARG A 45 24.90 17.61 -3.91
CA ARG A 45 24.94 17.95 -5.34
C ARG A 45 24.24 19.28 -5.62
N ILE A 46 23.06 19.50 -5.03
CA ILE A 46 22.30 20.76 -5.21
C ILE A 46 23.09 21.94 -4.60
N ARG A 47 23.59 21.80 -3.37
CA ARG A 47 24.39 22.83 -2.68
C ARG A 47 25.67 23.17 -3.45
N ALA A 48 26.36 22.17 -4.00
CA ALA A 48 27.54 22.37 -4.83
C ALA A 48 27.20 23.11 -6.13
N ALA A 49 26.08 22.79 -6.78
CA ALA A 49 25.62 23.50 -7.97
C ALA A 49 25.27 24.97 -7.66
N GLU A 50 24.58 25.24 -6.55
CA GLU A 50 24.31 26.60 -6.08
C GLU A 50 25.61 27.37 -5.79
N MET A 51 26.58 26.76 -5.10
CA MET A 51 27.87 27.40 -4.84
C MET A 51 28.62 27.73 -6.13
N ARG A 52 28.64 26.82 -7.12
CA ARG A 52 29.26 27.09 -8.43
C ARG A 52 28.57 28.25 -9.12
N ARG A 53 27.24 28.27 -9.10
CA ARG A 53 26.44 29.36 -9.64
C ARG A 53 26.73 30.69 -8.95
N ARG A 54 26.79 30.73 -7.62
CA ARG A 54 27.16 31.95 -6.85
C ARG A 54 28.59 32.41 -7.18
N LYS A 55 29.54 31.48 -7.35
CA LYS A 55 30.90 31.81 -7.79
C LYS A 55 30.93 32.38 -9.21
N MET A 56 30.15 31.82 -10.14
CA MET A 56 29.97 32.40 -11.48
C MET A 56 29.29 33.76 -11.43
N ALA A 57 28.32 33.95 -10.52
CA ALA A 57 27.65 35.22 -10.26
C ALA A 57 28.63 36.30 -9.88
N ALA A 58 29.46 36.03 -8.89
CA ALA A 58 30.47 36.96 -8.41
C ALA A 58 31.41 37.36 -9.54
N ARG A 59 31.85 36.41 -10.37
CA ARG A 59 32.71 36.67 -11.55
C ARG A 59 32.02 37.51 -12.62
N LEU A 60 30.74 37.30 -12.89
CA LEU A 60 29.97 38.01 -13.92
C LEU A 60 29.40 39.35 -13.44
N SER A 61 29.16 39.52 -12.14
CA SER A 61 28.72 40.79 -11.56
C SER A 61 29.81 41.86 -11.67
N ALA A 62 31.10 41.46 -11.62
CA ALA A 62 32.22 42.31 -11.99
C ALA A 62 32.18 42.76 -13.48
N ALA A 63 31.42 42.05 -14.32
CA ALA A 63 31.23 42.34 -15.75
C ALA A 63 29.80 42.82 -16.10
N SER A 64 29.04 43.31 -15.11
CA SER A 64 27.68 43.88 -15.29
C SER A 64 26.64 42.93 -15.94
N ARG A 65 26.69 41.62 -15.66
CA ARG A 65 25.63 40.68 -16.07
C ARG A 65 24.91 40.09 -14.87
N THR A 66 23.60 40.33 -14.77
CA THR A 66 22.70 39.69 -13.79
C THR A 66 22.50 38.23 -14.17
N LEU A 67 22.78 37.31 -13.25
CA LEU A 67 22.40 35.91 -13.42
C LEU A 67 20.88 35.75 -13.28
N PRO A 68 20.30 34.73 -13.94
CA PRO A 68 18.93 34.33 -13.65
C PRO A 68 18.77 34.00 -12.15
N PRO A 69 17.56 34.06 -11.58
CA PRO A 69 17.24 33.61 -10.22
C PRO A 69 17.17 32.07 -10.13
N PRO A 70 17.39 31.45 -8.96
CA PRO A 70 17.27 30.01 -8.78
C PRO A 70 15.90 29.49 -9.22
N ASP A 71 15.90 28.30 -9.79
CA ASP A 71 14.66 27.65 -10.18
C ASP A 71 13.85 27.37 -8.90
N PRO A 72 12.62 27.91 -8.77
CA PRO A 72 11.80 27.71 -7.59
C PRO A 72 11.53 26.22 -7.31
N ALA A 73 11.49 25.36 -8.34
CA ALA A 73 11.30 23.92 -8.17
C ALA A 73 12.49 23.26 -7.45
N ILE A 74 13.72 23.72 -7.71
CA ILE A 74 14.92 23.21 -7.03
C ILE A 74 14.90 23.62 -5.56
N LEU A 75 14.55 24.88 -5.26
CA LEU A 75 14.49 25.37 -3.88
C LEU A 75 13.46 24.61 -3.05
N GLU A 76 12.27 24.38 -3.61
CA GLU A 76 11.23 23.62 -2.91
C GLU A 76 11.65 22.16 -2.70
N ARG A 77 12.26 21.53 -3.71
CA ARG A 77 12.81 20.18 -3.57
C ARG A 77 13.89 20.10 -2.49
N THR A 78 14.81 21.06 -2.43
CA THR A 78 15.83 21.14 -1.38
C THR A 78 15.19 21.23 0.00
N ARG A 79 14.21 22.13 0.18
CA ARG A 79 13.48 22.28 1.44
C ARG A 79 12.84 20.97 1.89
N LEU A 80 12.13 20.29 0.99
CA LEU A 80 11.48 19.00 1.30
C LEU A 80 12.49 17.92 1.71
N LEU A 81 13.65 17.87 1.05
CA LEU A 81 14.71 16.90 1.39
C LEU A 81 15.39 17.23 2.72
N GLU A 82 15.64 18.51 3.02
CA GLU A 82 16.20 18.96 4.30
C GLU A 82 15.21 18.69 5.45
N ASP A 83 13.93 18.99 5.26
CA ASP A 83 12.87 18.72 6.24
C ASP A 83 12.76 17.21 6.53
N LEU A 84 12.79 16.37 5.49
CA LEU A 84 12.75 14.92 5.65
C LEU A 84 13.96 14.39 6.42
N LEU A 85 15.17 14.79 6.02
CA LEU A 85 16.40 14.36 6.68
C LEU A 85 16.43 14.80 8.15
N ALA A 86 16.04 16.05 8.43
CA ALA A 86 15.95 16.57 9.79
C ALA A 86 14.96 15.78 10.65
N ARG A 87 13.81 15.36 10.10
CA ARG A 87 12.85 14.51 10.82
C ARG A 87 13.42 13.12 11.13
N VAL A 88 14.14 12.51 10.19
CA VAL A 88 14.80 11.21 10.43
C VAL A 88 15.82 11.32 11.56
N GLU A 89 16.69 12.34 11.50
CA GLU A 89 17.72 12.58 12.52
C GLU A 89 17.12 12.91 13.89
N GLN A 90 16.05 13.71 13.92
CA GLN A 90 15.35 14.06 15.15
C GLN A 90 14.69 12.84 15.81
N VAL A 91 13.99 11.99 15.05
CA VAL A 91 13.36 10.78 15.59
C VAL A 91 14.40 9.83 16.16
N ALA A 92 15.52 9.63 15.47
CA ALA A 92 16.62 8.80 15.97
C ALA A 92 17.24 9.36 17.26
N ALA A 93 17.51 10.67 17.32
CA ALA A 93 18.02 11.32 18.51
C ALA A 93 17.04 11.21 19.70
N ASP A 94 15.74 11.34 19.45
CA ASP A 94 14.71 11.21 20.48
C ASP A 94 14.65 9.80 21.07
N ILE A 95 14.73 8.78 20.23
CA ILE A 95 14.75 7.37 20.66
C ILE A 95 15.96 7.11 21.56
N VAL A 96 17.15 7.59 21.20
CA VAL A 96 18.36 7.47 22.03
C VAL A 96 18.18 8.16 23.39
N ARG A 97 17.56 9.36 23.42
CA ARG A 97 17.30 10.07 24.68
C ARG A 97 16.33 9.30 25.58
N ILE A 98 15.28 8.69 25.00
CA ILE A 98 14.30 7.88 25.75
C ILE A 98 14.97 6.62 26.30
N GLU A 99 15.78 5.91 25.50
CA GLU A 99 16.54 4.73 25.94
C GLU A 99 17.48 5.08 27.11
N GLN A 100 18.24 6.16 26.99
CA GLN A 100 19.15 6.63 28.05
C GLN A 100 18.39 6.91 29.36
N ARG A 101 17.24 7.58 29.28
CA ARG A 101 16.38 7.84 30.44
C ARG A 101 15.89 6.54 31.09
N ILE A 102 15.37 5.61 30.29
CA ILE A 102 14.91 4.29 30.76
C ILE A 102 16.03 3.53 31.48
N LEU A 103 17.25 3.55 30.93
CA LEU A 103 18.40 2.89 31.54
C LEU A 103 18.75 3.52 32.90
N VAL A 104 18.79 4.86 32.97
CA VAL A 104 19.07 5.57 34.24
C VAL A 104 18.01 5.22 35.29
N ASP A 105 16.73 5.22 34.93
CA ASP A 105 15.64 4.89 35.86
C ASP A 105 15.74 3.44 36.37
N LEU A 106 16.12 2.51 35.48
CA LEU A 106 16.35 1.11 35.83
C LEU A 106 17.50 0.95 36.84
N TYR A 107 18.61 1.68 36.65
CA TYR A 107 19.75 1.65 37.58
C TYR A 107 19.47 2.34 38.91
N GLN A 108 18.59 3.35 38.93
CA GLN A 108 18.24 4.09 40.14
C GLN A 108 17.09 3.44 40.94
N GLU A 109 16.61 2.26 40.52
CA GLU A 109 15.43 1.59 41.09
C GLU A 109 14.19 2.52 41.14
N ARG A 110 14.15 3.53 40.27
CA ARG A 110 13.01 4.45 40.19
C ARG A 110 11.93 3.73 39.40
N SER A 111 10.89 3.30 40.11
CA SER A 111 9.66 2.88 39.46
C SER A 111 8.99 4.12 38.85
N ASN A 112 9.35 4.44 37.61
CA ASN A 112 8.49 5.26 36.79
C ASN A 112 7.19 4.48 36.65
N GLY A 113 6.06 5.14 36.95
CA GLY A 113 4.75 4.52 36.83
C GLY A 113 4.62 3.79 35.47
N PRO A 114 3.97 2.61 35.45
CA PRO A 114 4.06 1.62 34.38
C PRO A 114 3.66 2.09 32.96
N GLY A 115 3.17 3.32 32.78
CA GLY A 115 2.69 3.85 31.50
C GLY A 115 3.57 4.92 30.82
N GLY A 116 4.46 5.61 31.55
CA GLY A 116 5.12 6.83 31.01
C GLY A 116 6.04 6.55 29.83
N ASN A 117 7.02 5.67 30.04
CA ASN A 117 8.02 5.36 29.00
C ASN A 117 7.43 4.56 27.83
N THR A 118 6.47 3.66 28.09
CA THR A 118 5.85 2.82 27.05
C THR A 118 5.04 3.66 26.06
N GLY A 119 4.26 4.64 26.54
CA GLY A 119 3.49 5.53 25.67
C GLY A 119 4.38 6.37 24.75
N GLU A 120 5.48 6.92 25.26
CA GLU A 120 6.46 7.66 24.45
C GLU A 120 7.13 6.78 23.40
N LEU A 121 7.49 5.53 23.74
CA LEU A 121 8.07 4.59 22.78
C LEU A 121 7.08 4.20 21.68
N ILE A 122 5.80 3.96 22.00
CA ILE A 122 4.76 3.69 21.00
C ILE A 122 4.62 4.89 20.03
N ALA A 123 4.58 6.11 20.57
CA ALA A 123 4.51 7.32 19.75
C ALA A 123 5.75 7.46 18.82
N LYS A 124 6.93 7.07 19.28
CA LYS A 124 8.15 7.07 18.46
C LYS A 124 8.15 5.96 17.40
N GLN A 125 7.64 4.76 17.71
CA GLN A 125 7.43 3.72 16.70
C GLN A 125 6.51 4.22 15.60
N GLU A 126 5.39 4.88 15.93
CA GLU A 126 4.50 5.43 14.91
C GLU A 126 5.15 6.50 14.05
N GLN A 127 5.99 7.37 14.64
CA GLN A 127 6.76 8.36 13.88
C GLN A 127 7.76 7.68 12.94
N LEU A 128 8.44 6.65 13.42
CA LEU A 128 9.39 5.87 12.63
C LEU A 128 8.69 5.14 11.48
N ASP A 129 7.55 4.50 11.73
CA ASP A 129 6.72 3.86 10.71
C ASP A 129 6.27 4.84 9.62
N ARG A 130 5.93 6.09 9.98
CA ARG A 130 5.60 7.14 9.00
C ARG A 130 6.81 7.50 8.13
N LEU A 131 8.01 7.57 8.71
CA LEU A 131 9.24 7.85 7.96
C LEU A 131 9.59 6.70 7.00
N TYR A 132 9.40 5.43 7.42
CA TYR A 132 9.53 4.27 6.53
C TYR A 132 8.59 4.40 5.32
N LEU A 133 7.31 4.71 5.56
CA LEU A 133 6.31 4.88 4.51
C LEU A 133 6.63 6.05 3.58
N GLU A 134 7.14 7.17 4.10
CA GLU A 134 7.50 8.34 3.30
C GLU A 134 8.71 8.08 2.40
N LEU A 135 9.75 7.40 2.91
CA LEU A 135 10.89 7.00 2.09
C LEU A 135 10.49 5.97 1.04
N PHE A 136 9.65 5.00 1.43
CA PHE A 136 9.14 3.98 0.51
C PHE A 136 8.27 4.61 -0.59
N HIS A 137 7.39 5.55 -0.26
CA HIS A 137 6.59 6.32 -1.22
C HIS A 137 7.46 6.95 -2.31
N ARG A 138 8.54 7.65 -1.91
CA ARG A 138 9.46 8.33 -2.83
C ARG A 138 10.25 7.38 -3.73
N SER A 139 10.39 6.11 -3.33
CA SER A 139 11.10 5.10 -4.11
C SER A 139 10.29 4.55 -5.28
N LEU A 140 8.96 4.73 -5.24
CA LEU A 140 8.04 4.19 -6.23
C LEU A 140 7.75 5.23 -7.31
N PRO A 141 7.58 4.81 -8.59
CA PRO A 141 7.28 5.73 -9.68
C PRO A 141 5.86 6.30 -9.59
N GLU A 142 4.87 5.47 -9.25
CA GLU A 142 3.45 5.85 -9.15
C GLU A 142 2.79 5.24 -7.90
N PRO A 143 3.20 5.64 -6.68
CA PRO A 143 2.70 5.05 -5.43
C PRO A 143 1.23 5.32 -5.16
N ASP A 144 0.69 6.41 -5.72
CA ASP A 144 -0.60 6.96 -5.29
C ASP A 144 -1.78 6.55 -6.19
N ARG A 145 -1.55 5.67 -7.18
CA ARG A 145 -2.57 5.27 -8.16
C ARG A 145 -2.57 3.78 -8.42
N ILE A 146 -3.76 3.18 -8.34
CA ILE A 146 -3.96 1.76 -8.62
C ILE A 146 -5.32 1.51 -9.23
N THR A 147 -5.34 0.55 -10.14
CA THR A 147 -6.58 -0.08 -10.60
C THR A 147 -6.64 -1.50 -10.05
N VAL A 148 -7.72 -1.83 -9.34
CA VAL A 148 -8.03 -3.16 -8.84
C VAL A 148 -9.25 -3.68 -9.57
N ALA A 149 -9.08 -4.63 -10.48
CA ALA A 149 -10.14 -5.26 -11.24
C ALA A 149 -10.50 -6.62 -10.62
N LEU A 150 -11.79 -6.80 -10.32
CA LEU A 150 -12.33 -7.99 -9.70
C LEU A 150 -13.16 -8.79 -10.71
N TYR A 151 -12.77 -10.04 -10.93
CA TYR A 151 -13.43 -10.95 -11.86
C TYR A 151 -13.95 -12.17 -11.12
N SER A 152 -15.23 -12.50 -11.29
CA SER A 152 -15.80 -13.73 -10.74
C SER A 152 -16.85 -14.31 -11.69
N PRO A 153 -16.95 -15.66 -11.80
CA PRO A 153 -18.11 -16.32 -12.40
C PRO A 153 -19.39 -16.09 -11.60
N THR A 154 -19.28 -15.69 -10.33
CA THR A 154 -20.40 -15.39 -9.44
C THR A 154 -20.27 -13.95 -8.97
N PRO A 155 -20.97 -12.99 -9.61
CA PRO A 155 -20.75 -11.56 -9.42
C PRO A 155 -20.84 -11.11 -7.95
N ARG A 156 -21.70 -11.76 -7.16
CA ARG A 156 -21.86 -11.48 -5.72
C ARG A 156 -20.54 -11.40 -4.96
N SER A 157 -19.61 -12.32 -5.21
CA SER A 157 -18.34 -12.36 -4.46
C SER A 157 -17.40 -11.22 -4.84
N SER A 158 -17.35 -10.85 -6.13
CA SER A 158 -16.60 -9.69 -6.60
C SER A 158 -17.20 -8.37 -6.09
N TYR A 159 -18.53 -8.24 -5.99
CA TYR A 159 -19.16 -7.03 -5.44
C TYR A 159 -18.95 -6.89 -3.93
N GLU A 160 -19.03 -7.99 -3.17
CA GLU A 160 -18.74 -7.96 -1.74
C GLU A 160 -17.30 -7.51 -1.47
N LEU A 161 -16.34 -8.02 -2.25
CA LEU A 161 -14.94 -7.62 -2.14
C LEU A 161 -14.71 -6.18 -2.62
N ALA A 162 -15.36 -5.76 -3.71
CA ALA A 162 -15.33 -4.38 -4.19
C ALA A 162 -15.84 -3.40 -3.12
N GLY A 163 -16.96 -3.74 -2.46
CA GLY A 163 -17.50 -2.95 -1.37
C GLY A 163 -16.54 -2.84 -0.18
N ALA A 164 -15.83 -3.93 0.15
CA ALA A 164 -14.82 -3.92 1.20
C ALA A 164 -13.63 -2.99 0.84
N TYR A 165 -13.10 -3.08 -0.38
CA TYR A 165 -11.99 -2.22 -0.82
C TYR A 165 -12.41 -0.76 -0.99
N LEU A 166 -13.63 -0.50 -1.45
CA LEU A 166 -14.19 0.85 -1.52
C LEU A 166 -14.27 1.49 -0.13
N ALA A 167 -14.75 0.74 0.88
CA ALA A 167 -14.81 1.23 2.26
C ALA A 167 -13.41 1.53 2.82
N ILE A 168 -12.46 0.60 2.66
CA ILE A 168 -11.06 0.79 3.09
C ILE A 168 -10.44 2.03 2.42
N ALA A 169 -10.64 2.19 1.11
CA ALA A 169 -10.11 3.32 0.35
C ALA A 169 -10.67 4.66 0.84
N ARG A 170 -11.98 4.71 1.13
CA ARG A 170 -12.64 5.91 1.64
C ARG A 170 -12.21 6.27 3.06
N ASP A 171 -12.05 5.27 3.93
CA ASP A 171 -11.54 5.47 5.29
C ASP A 171 -10.12 6.09 5.27
N ARG A 172 -9.36 5.85 4.20
CA ARG A 172 -8.04 6.46 3.95
C ARG A 172 -8.07 7.80 3.21
N GLY A 173 -9.25 8.30 2.83
CA GLY A 173 -9.38 9.53 2.06
C GLY A 173 -8.98 9.41 0.60
N CYS A 174 -8.91 8.20 0.03
CA CYS A 174 -8.65 8.02 -1.39
C CYS A 174 -9.85 8.47 -2.22
N ARG A 175 -9.58 9.09 -3.37
CA ARG A 175 -10.57 9.28 -4.42
C ARG A 175 -10.75 7.95 -5.15
N VAL A 176 -11.99 7.48 -5.25
CA VAL A 176 -12.31 6.20 -5.89
C VAL A 176 -13.26 6.41 -7.05
N ARG A 177 -12.92 5.87 -8.22
CA ARG A 177 -13.80 5.73 -9.38
C ARG A 177 -14.12 4.25 -9.57
N VAL A 178 -15.40 3.94 -9.75
CA VAL A 178 -15.85 2.55 -9.90
C VAL A 178 -16.29 2.32 -11.34
N TRP A 179 -15.86 1.19 -11.87
CA TRP A 179 -16.07 0.79 -13.26
C TRP A 179 -16.75 -0.57 -13.28
N ARG A 180 -17.86 -0.70 -14.01
CA ARG A 180 -18.38 -2.04 -14.34
C ARG A 180 -17.68 -2.57 -15.58
N ILE A 181 -17.36 -3.85 -15.61
CA ILE A 181 -16.72 -4.50 -16.75
C ILE A 181 -17.73 -5.43 -17.41
N VAL A 182 -17.92 -5.26 -18.72
CA VAL A 182 -18.91 -5.97 -19.52
C VAL A 182 -18.26 -6.59 -20.76
N ARG A 183 -18.97 -7.54 -21.39
CA ARG A 183 -18.54 -8.18 -22.63
C ARG A 183 -19.24 -7.56 -23.83
N GLY A 184 -18.47 -7.25 -24.87
CA GLY A 184 -18.99 -6.72 -26.12
C GLY A 184 -19.22 -5.21 -26.09
N PRO A 185 -19.53 -4.63 -27.27
CA PRO A 185 -19.72 -3.19 -27.40
C PRO A 185 -20.99 -2.74 -26.69
N VAL A 186 -20.88 -1.70 -25.86
CA VAL A 186 -22.05 -1.07 -25.26
C VAL A 186 -22.44 0.18 -26.04
N ALA A 187 -23.60 0.10 -26.69
CA ALA A 187 -24.17 1.23 -27.41
C ALA A 187 -24.70 2.31 -26.43
N GLY A 188 -24.55 3.58 -26.80
CA GLY A 188 -25.16 4.71 -26.09
C GLY A 188 -24.44 5.16 -24.81
N VAL A 189 -23.19 4.75 -24.60
CA VAL A 189 -22.36 5.25 -23.50
C VAL A 189 -21.43 6.36 -24.00
N ASP A 190 -21.34 7.46 -23.25
CA ASP A 190 -20.41 8.54 -23.54
C ASP A 190 -18.95 8.05 -23.59
N SER A 191 -18.19 8.47 -24.59
CA SER A 191 -16.79 8.06 -24.78
C SER A 191 -15.90 8.37 -23.57
N GLY A 192 -16.18 9.46 -22.83
CA GLY A 192 -15.45 9.81 -21.60
C GLY A 192 -15.73 8.89 -20.39
N ARG A 193 -16.68 7.96 -20.51
CA ARG A 193 -17.04 6.97 -19.49
C ARG A 193 -16.70 5.54 -19.90
N LEU A 194 -16.27 5.34 -21.14
CA LEU A 194 -16.01 4.04 -21.73
C LEU A 194 -14.50 3.86 -21.94
N VAL A 195 -13.96 2.79 -21.39
CA VAL A 195 -12.59 2.37 -21.63
C VAL A 195 -12.62 0.98 -22.26
N ARG A 196 -12.00 0.83 -23.43
CA ARG A 196 -11.84 -0.48 -24.06
C ARG A 196 -10.62 -1.17 -23.44
N LEU A 197 -10.81 -2.39 -22.96
CA LEU A 197 -9.74 -3.14 -22.30
C LEU A 197 -9.07 -4.09 -23.28
N GLU A 198 -7.76 -3.95 -23.43
CA GLU A 198 -6.94 -4.84 -24.23
C GLU A 198 -6.29 -5.88 -23.33
N ALA A 199 -6.45 -7.16 -23.68
CA ALA A 199 -5.85 -8.24 -22.92
C ALA A 199 -4.32 -8.12 -22.92
N ARG A 200 -3.66 -8.51 -21.82
CA ARG A 200 -2.20 -8.45 -21.70
C ARG A 200 -1.51 -9.31 -22.77
N ASP A 201 -0.75 -8.68 -23.66
CA ASP A 201 -0.15 -9.29 -24.87
C ASP A 201 0.78 -10.48 -24.59
N SER A 202 1.44 -10.49 -23.44
CA SER A 202 2.43 -11.52 -23.08
C SER A 202 1.85 -12.95 -23.06
N ASP A 203 0.54 -13.09 -22.82
CA ASP A 203 -0.13 -14.39 -22.83
C ASP A 203 -0.67 -14.79 -24.22
N ALA A 204 -0.99 -13.80 -25.07
CA ALA A 204 -1.56 -14.03 -26.39
C ALA A 204 -0.50 -14.48 -27.40
N ALA A 205 0.67 -13.84 -27.38
CA ALA A 205 1.79 -14.16 -28.27
C ALA A 205 2.37 -15.56 -28.00
N ALA A 206 2.39 -15.99 -26.74
CA ALA A 206 3.01 -17.25 -26.34
C ALA A 206 2.25 -18.50 -26.79
N ARG A 207 1.00 -18.40 -27.27
CA ARG A 207 0.17 -19.59 -27.55
C ARG A 207 -0.51 -19.63 -28.91
N GLY A 208 -0.24 -18.68 -29.81
CA GLY A 208 -0.74 -18.70 -31.20
C GLY A 208 -2.26 -18.84 -31.34
N ALA A 209 -3.02 -18.55 -30.29
CA ALA A 209 -4.43 -18.85 -30.21
C ALA A 209 -5.21 -17.55 -30.28
N ALA A 210 -5.94 -17.36 -31.37
CA ALA A 210 -6.87 -16.26 -31.54
C ALA A 210 -7.75 -16.10 -30.29
N THR A 211 -7.69 -14.92 -29.67
CA THR A 211 -8.48 -14.55 -28.49
C THR A 211 -9.95 -14.58 -28.90
N THR A 212 -10.62 -15.72 -28.72
CA THR A 212 -11.98 -15.97 -29.23
C THR A 212 -13.08 -15.31 -28.38
N GLY A 213 -12.70 -14.41 -27.48
CA GLY A 213 -13.62 -13.70 -26.59
C GLY A 213 -14.07 -12.37 -27.16
N ALA A 214 -15.32 -12.00 -26.91
CA ALA A 214 -15.79 -10.63 -27.12
C ALA A 214 -14.87 -9.64 -26.37
N PRO A 215 -14.60 -8.45 -26.93
CA PRO A 215 -13.79 -7.44 -26.25
C PRO A 215 -14.42 -7.07 -24.91
N LEU A 216 -13.58 -6.75 -23.92
CA LEU A 216 -14.04 -6.24 -22.64
C LEU A 216 -14.09 -4.72 -22.69
N GLU A 217 -15.14 -4.15 -22.12
CA GLU A 217 -15.32 -2.72 -21.97
C GLU A 217 -15.58 -2.40 -20.50
N ALA A 218 -14.99 -1.30 -20.03
CA ALA A 218 -15.18 -0.77 -18.69
C ALA A 218 -16.01 0.52 -18.77
N ILE A 219 -17.08 0.59 -17.99
CA ILE A 219 -18.01 1.73 -17.96
C ILE A 219 -17.99 2.35 -16.57
N ARG A 220 -17.67 3.65 -16.49
CA ARG A 220 -17.66 4.39 -15.23
C ARG A 220 -19.07 4.56 -14.66
N LEU A 221 -19.22 4.25 -13.38
CA LEU A 221 -20.47 4.39 -12.64
C LEU A 221 -20.56 5.77 -11.96
N ASP A 222 -21.76 6.35 -11.92
CA ASP A 222 -22.01 7.62 -11.21
C ASP A 222 -22.43 7.39 -9.76
N SER A 223 -23.13 6.29 -9.48
CA SER A 223 -23.59 5.88 -8.14
C SER A 223 -23.01 4.50 -7.76
N PRO A 224 -21.74 4.43 -7.31
CA PRO A 224 -21.11 3.16 -6.96
C PRO A 224 -21.86 2.36 -5.90
N GLU A 225 -22.40 3.00 -4.87
CA GLU A 225 -23.02 2.35 -3.71
C GLU A 225 -24.34 1.66 -4.09
N GLU A 226 -25.18 2.35 -4.85
CA GLU A 226 -26.44 1.80 -5.36
C GLU A 226 -26.17 0.60 -6.27
N PHE A 227 -25.14 0.71 -7.11
CA PHE A 227 -24.74 -0.36 -8.01
C PHE A 227 -24.20 -1.59 -7.26
N LEU A 228 -23.31 -1.38 -6.29
CA LEU A 228 -22.75 -2.43 -5.45
C LEU A 228 -23.84 -3.13 -4.62
N ALA A 229 -24.85 -2.39 -4.16
CA ALA A 229 -25.99 -2.95 -3.42
C ALA A 229 -26.91 -3.79 -4.32
N ALA A 230 -27.09 -3.40 -5.58
CA ALA A 230 -27.91 -4.13 -6.55
C ALA A 230 -27.27 -5.45 -7.01
N ALA A 231 -25.93 -5.50 -7.09
CA ALA A 231 -25.14 -6.67 -7.50
C ALA A 231 -25.68 -7.38 -8.76
N PRO A 232 -25.72 -6.70 -9.92
CA PRO A 232 -26.31 -7.25 -11.13
C PRO A 232 -25.62 -8.53 -11.61
N VAL A 233 -26.39 -9.46 -12.17
CA VAL A 233 -25.92 -10.82 -12.50
C VAL A 233 -25.17 -10.88 -13.84
N GLU A 234 -25.35 -9.89 -14.72
CA GLU A 234 -24.85 -9.93 -16.10
C GLU A 234 -23.43 -9.39 -16.28
N ASP A 235 -22.87 -8.74 -15.25
CA ASP A 235 -21.56 -8.12 -15.34
C ASP A 235 -20.45 -9.18 -15.36
N PHE A 236 -19.40 -8.88 -16.13
CA PHE A 236 -18.21 -9.72 -16.18
C PHE A 236 -17.26 -9.49 -14.99
N GLY A 237 -17.26 -8.27 -14.47
CA GLY A 237 -16.45 -7.89 -13.32
C GLY A 237 -16.69 -6.44 -12.91
N ILE A 238 -15.95 -6.01 -11.91
CA ILE A 238 -15.98 -4.64 -11.38
C ILE A 238 -14.56 -4.20 -11.11
N ALA A 239 -14.21 -2.96 -11.45
CA ALA A 239 -12.92 -2.38 -11.14
C ALA A 239 -13.04 -1.12 -10.28
N LEU A 240 -12.04 -0.93 -9.44
CA LEU A 240 -11.85 0.25 -8.61
C LEU A 240 -10.57 0.94 -9.09
N GLU A 241 -10.68 2.16 -9.55
CA GLU A 241 -9.53 3.04 -9.79
C GLU A 241 -9.40 3.99 -8.59
N LEU A 242 -8.28 3.90 -7.88
CA LEU A 242 -8.02 4.63 -6.65
C LEU A 242 -6.89 5.63 -6.87
N GLU A 243 -7.06 6.82 -6.31
CA GLU A 243 -6.05 7.87 -6.22
C GLU A 243 -5.94 8.35 -4.77
N GLY A 244 -4.78 8.13 -4.14
CA GLY A 244 -4.53 8.50 -2.74
C GLY A 244 -3.18 8.01 -2.24
N TYR A 245 -2.72 8.54 -1.11
CA TYR A 245 -1.38 8.26 -0.57
C TYR A 245 -1.12 6.76 -0.40
N LEU A 246 -0.11 6.23 -1.09
CA LEU A 246 0.29 4.82 -1.09
C LEU A 246 -0.82 3.84 -1.52
N ALA A 247 -1.79 4.27 -2.33
CA ALA A 247 -2.88 3.42 -2.80
C ALA A 247 -2.36 2.16 -3.55
N TYR A 248 -1.30 2.32 -4.36
CA TYR A 248 -0.70 1.21 -5.10
C TYR A 248 -0.12 0.12 -4.22
N PRO A 249 0.92 0.35 -3.41
CA PRO A 249 1.49 -0.72 -2.60
C PRO A 249 0.50 -1.30 -1.57
N LEU A 250 -0.51 -0.52 -1.15
CA LEU A 250 -1.55 -1.01 -0.25
C LEU A 250 -2.39 -2.15 -0.86
N LEU A 251 -2.84 -1.97 -2.11
CA LEU A 251 -3.75 -2.92 -2.76
C LEU A 251 -3.08 -3.82 -3.79
N ALA A 252 -1.85 -3.54 -4.24
CA ALA A 252 -1.11 -4.43 -5.13
C ALA A 252 -0.90 -5.82 -4.50
N ALA A 253 -0.73 -5.86 -3.18
CA ALA A 253 -0.65 -7.10 -2.40
C ALA A 253 -1.91 -7.97 -2.47
N GLU A 254 -3.05 -7.40 -2.88
CA GLU A 254 -4.32 -8.10 -2.99
C GLU A 254 -4.42 -8.92 -4.28
N ALA A 255 -3.48 -8.77 -5.22
CA ALA A 255 -3.48 -9.54 -6.45
C ALA A 255 -3.54 -11.05 -6.17
N GLY A 256 -4.42 -11.75 -6.90
CA GLY A 256 -4.59 -13.18 -6.83
C GLY A 256 -6.03 -13.62 -6.60
N ARG A 257 -6.18 -14.90 -6.23
CA ARG A 257 -7.47 -15.54 -6.07
C ARG A 257 -7.99 -15.40 -4.64
N HIS A 258 -9.24 -15.00 -4.53
CA HIS A 258 -10.02 -14.90 -3.30
C HIS A 258 -11.13 -15.94 -3.33
N ARG A 259 -11.17 -16.83 -2.34
CA ARG A 259 -12.18 -17.90 -2.26
C ARG A 259 -13.24 -17.56 -1.24
N PHE A 260 -14.50 -17.68 -1.60
CA PHE A 260 -15.66 -17.49 -0.74
C PHE A 260 -16.35 -18.82 -0.51
N ILE A 261 -16.60 -19.19 0.75
CA ILE A 261 -17.26 -20.43 1.16
C ILE A 261 -18.51 -20.04 1.94
N ASP A 262 -19.67 -20.40 1.41
CA ASP A 262 -20.97 -20.10 2.01
C ASP A 262 -21.90 -21.33 1.97
N ALA A 263 -23.15 -21.16 2.43
CA ALA A 263 -24.14 -22.23 2.42
C ALA A 263 -24.44 -22.76 1.01
N GLN A 264 -24.32 -21.92 -0.01
CA GLN A 264 -24.61 -22.22 -1.41
C GLN A 264 -23.43 -22.92 -2.12
N GLY A 265 -22.21 -22.77 -1.62
CA GLY A 265 -21.06 -23.53 -2.10
C GLY A 265 -19.74 -22.77 -1.97
N THR A 266 -18.90 -22.89 -2.99
CA THR A 266 -17.62 -22.19 -3.08
C THR A 266 -17.57 -21.38 -4.36
N ALA A 267 -17.29 -20.08 -4.24
CA ALA A 267 -17.07 -19.17 -5.34
C ALA A 267 -15.64 -18.62 -5.29
N ASP A 268 -15.02 -18.42 -6.45
CA ASP A 268 -13.72 -17.78 -6.55
C ASP A 268 -13.90 -16.41 -7.23
N SER A 269 -13.21 -15.40 -6.70
CA SER A 269 -13.01 -14.09 -7.31
C SER A 269 -11.52 -13.86 -7.51
N ILE A 270 -11.13 -13.15 -8.56
CA ILE A 270 -9.74 -12.75 -8.78
C ILE A 270 -9.65 -11.26 -8.62
N ALA A 271 -8.67 -10.80 -7.86
CA ALA A 271 -8.19 -9.44 -7.93
C ALA A 271 -6.99 -9.38 -8.87
N ASP A 272 -7.12 -8.67 -9.97
CA ASP A 272 -6.00 -8.26 -10.81
C ASP A 272 -5.70 -6.78 -10.53
N THR A 273 -4.42 -6.45 -10.40
CA THR A 273 -4.00 -5.10 -10.00
C THR A 273 -3.00 -4.54 -10.98
N SER A 274 -3.13 -3.26 -11.32
CA SER A 274 -2.14 -2.53 -12.12
C SER A 274 -1.86 -1.17 -11.49
N ALA A 275 -0.61 -0.69 -11.60
CA ALA A 275 -0.30 0.71 -11.32
C ALA A 275 -1.01 1.59 -12.35
N GLY A 276 -1.48 2.76 -11.92
CA GLY A 276 -2.09 3.75 -12.83
C GLY A 276 -3.61 3.64 -12.97
N ALA A 277 -4.13 4.24 -14.04
CA ALA A 277 -5.55 4.43 -14.27
C ALA A 277 -6.21 3.21 -14.93
N MET A 278 -7.55 3.20 -15.00
CA MET A 278 -8.30 2.13 -15.67
C MET A 278 -7.94 2.02 -17.16
N ALA A 279 -7.56 3.13 -17.80
CA ALA A 279 -7.13 3.16 -19.20
C ALA A 279 -5.85 2.35 -19.46
N ASP A 280 -4.98 2.23 -18.45
CA ASP A 280 -3.72 1.51 -18.53
C ASP A 280 -3.85 0.04 -18.06
N HIS A 281 -5.07 -0.37 -17.68
CA HIS A 281 -5.33 -1.69 -17.15
C HIS A 281 -5.51 -2.74 -18.26
N HIS A 282 -4.64 -3.73 -18.23
CA HIS A 282 -4.66 -4.87 -19.16
C HIS A 282 -5.06 -6.16 -18.45
N PRO A 283 -6.31 -6.62 -18.60
CA PRO A 283 -6.78 -7.83 -17.93
C PRO A 283 -6.00 -9.08 -18.37
N PRO A 284 -5.92 -10.12 -17.51
CA PRO A 284 -5.28 -11.37 -17.86
C PRO A 284 -6.00 -12.03 -19.05
N ALA A 285 -5.23 -12.62 -19.97
CA ALA A 285 -5.81 -13.30 -21.11
C ALA A 285 -6.72 -14.44 -20.63
N ARG A 286 -7.89 -14.58 -21.27
CA ARG A 286 -8.85 -15.65 -20.95
C ARG A 286 -9.29 -15.64 -19.48
N ILE A 287 -9.40 -14.47 -18.86
CA ILE A 287 -9.90 -14.30 -17.49
C ILE A 287 -11.32 -14.89 -17.30
N HIS A 288 -12.07 -15.09 -18.39
CA HIS A 288 -13.37 -15.79 -18.39
C HIS A 288 -13.27 -17.31 -18.20
N MET A 289 -12.09 -17.92 -18.36
CA MET A 289 -11.90 -19.36 -18.22
C MET A 289 -11.55 -19.71 -16.77
N ARG A 290 -12.29 -20.67 -16.20
CA ARG A 290 -12.04 -21.19 -14.84
C ARG A 290 -10.61 -21.71 -14.65
N ALA A 291 -9.97 -22.22 -15.70
CA ALA A 291 -8.58 -22.67 -15.67
C ALA A 291 -7.60 -21.52 -15.36
N THR A 292 -7.75 -20.37 -16.03
CA THR A 292 -6.97 -19.16 -15.77
C THR A 292 -7.15 -18.70 -14.33
N MET A 293 -8.39 -18.78 -13.83
CA MET A 293 -8.69 -18.40 -12.46
C MET A 293 -7.98 -19.25 -11.41
N ASN A 294 -7.97 -20.56 -11.62
CA ASN A 294 -7.34 -21.51 -10.71
C ASN A 294 -5.81 -21.44 -10.71
N ALA A 295 -5.21 -20.91 -11.77
CA ALA A 295 -3.76 -20.73 -11.86
C ALA A 295 -3.25 -19.57 -11.00
N GLN A 296 -4.13 -18.63 -10.61
CA GLN A 296 -3.75 -17.52 -9.75
C GLN A 296 -3.47 -17.99 -8.31
N PRO A 297 -2.44 -17.44 -7.64
CA PRO A 297 -2.13 -17.78 -6.26
C PRO A 297 -3.32 -17.46 -5.35
N LEU A 298 -3.60 -18.33 -4.38
CA LEU A 298 -4.67 -18.10 -3.42
C LEU A 298 -4.22 -17.04 -2.40
N ARG A 299 -4.87 -15.88 -2.41
CA ARG A 299 -4.61 -14.76 -1.51
C ARG A 299 -5.38 -14.88 -0.19
N ARG A 300 -6.71 -14.98 -0.25
CA ARG A 300 -7.58 -15.11 0.94
C ARG A 300 -8.68 -16.14 0.79
N VAL A 301 -9.11 -16.67 1.93
CA VAL A 301 -10.30 -17.51 2.06
C VAL A 301 -11.28 -16.82 3.00
N TYR A 302 -12.50 -16.64 2.51
CA TYR A 302 -13.63 -16.05 3.21
C TYR A 302 -14.63 -17.17 3.53
N ASP A 303 -14.57 -17.73 4.74
CA ASP A 303 -15.50 -18.77 5.19
C ASP A 303 -16.66 -18.15 5.98
N ALA A 304 -17.81 -17.98 5.33
CA ALA A 304 -19.01 -17.44 5.96
C ALA A 304 -19.68 -18.44 6.92
N LYS A 305 -19.49 -19.76 6.74
CA LYS A 305 -20.02 -20.78 7.65
C LYS A 305 -19.30 -20.74 8.99
N GLN A 306 -17.97 -20.55 8.95
CA GLN A 306 -17.12 -20.43 10.13
C GLN A 306 -16.96 -18.99 10.60
N GLN A 307 -17.48 -18.01 9.84
CA GLN A 307 -17.29 -16.58 10.06
C GLN A 307 -15.81 -16.23 10.20
N LYS A 308 -14.95 -16.68 9.26
CA LYS A 308 -13.49 -16.68 9.39
C LYS A 308 -12.80 -16.26 8.10
N ILE A 309 -11.95 -15.22 8.16
CA ILE A 309 -11.04 -14.85 7.06
C ILE A 309 -9.71 -15.53 7.33
N GLU A 310 -9.12 -16.13 6.31
CA GLU A 310 -7.73 -16.57 6.29
C GLU A 310 -6.96 -15.80 5.21
N ASP A 311 -5.85 -15.17 5.60
CA ASP A 311 -4.88 -14.57 4.70
C ASP A 311 -3.69 -15.51 4.55
N ARG A 312 -3.54 -16.08 3.35
CA ARG A 312 -2.51 -17.09 3.06
C ARG A 312 -1.13 -16.48 2.92
N ALA A 313 -1.04 -15.25 2.44
CA ALA A 313 0.23 -14.55 2.31
C ALA A 313 0.78 -14.13 3.68
N LEU A 314 -0.11 -13.68 4.58
CA LEU A 314 0.28 -13.27 5.94
C LEU A 314 0.29 -14.43 6.95
N GLY A 315 -0.23 -15.60 6.59
CA GLY A 315 -0.42 -16.72 7.53
C GLY A 315 -1.38 -16.41 8.67
N LYS A 316 -2.28 -15.43 8.48
CA LYS A 316 -3.19 -14.92 9.52
C LYS A 316 -4.59 -15.46 9.35
N SER A 317 -5.29 -15.57 10.46
CA SER A 317 -6.72 -15.81 10.44
C SER A 317 -7.45 -15.09 11.56
N GLN A 318 -8.66 -14.61 11.26
CA GLN A 318 -9.50 -13.91 12.23
C GLN A 318 -10.98 -14.17 11.96
N TYR A 319 -11.73 -14.30 13.05
CA TYR A 319 -13.18 -14.40 12.98
C TYR A 319 -13.83 -13.04 12.67
N TRP A 320 -14.74 -13.00 11.69
CA TRP A 320 -15.58 -11.85 11.37
C TRP A 320 -17.03 -12.14 11.82
N LYS A 321 -17.34 -11.90 13.10
CA LYS A 321 -18.70 -12.09 13.63
C LYS A 321 -19.63 -10.95 13.19
N GLY A 322 -20.09 -10.96 11.94
CA GLY A 322 -20.96 -9.91 11.38
C GLY A 322 -20.28 -8.55 11.21
N LYS A 323 -18.96 -8.45 11.41
CA LYS A 323 -18.18 -7.27 11.03
C LYS A 323 -18.06 -7.24 9.50
N GLN A 324 -18.14 -6.05 8.92
CA GLN A 324 -17.85 -5.85 7.50
C GLN A 324 -16.43 -6.34 7.21
N VAL A 325 -16.23 -7.03 6.08
CA VAL A 325 -14.93 -7.57 5.63
C VAL A 325 -13.83 -6.50 5.71
N ALA A 326 -14.16 -5.26 5.34
CA ALA A 326 -13.29 -4.08 5.44
C ALA A 326 -12.64 -3.89 6.82
N ARG A 327 -13.37 -4.13 7.92
CA ARG A 327 -12.85 -3.94 9.30
C ARG A 327 -11.83 -4.99 9.72
N VAL A 328 -11.77 -6.12 9.03
CA VAL A 328 -10.79 -7.18 9.30
C VAL A 328 -9.62 -7.05 8.33
N VAL A 329 -9.91 -6.86 7.04
CA VAL A 329 -8.88 -6.78 6.00
C VAL A 329 -8.09 -5.47 6.07
N GLY A 330 -8.73 -4.33 6.35
CA GLY A 330 -8.08 -3.02 6.39
C GLY A 330 -6.83 -2.98 7.28
N PRO A 331 -6.91 -3.36 8.57
CA PRO A 331 -5.75 -3.43 9.45
C PRO A 331 -4.63 -4.36 8.95
N TRP A 332 -4.97 -5.48 8.29
CA TRP A 332 -3.97 -6.39 7.72
C TRP A 332 -3.25 -5.76 6.53
N LEU A 333 -3.94 -4.97 5.71
CA LEU A 333 -3.31 -4.24 4.60
C LEU A 333 -2.37 -3.16 5.11
N GLU A 334 -2.77 -2.43 6.16
CA GLU A 334 -1.92 -1.41 6.79
C GLU A 334 -0.65 -2.04 7.38
N GLU A 335 -0.79 -3.15 8.08
CA GLU A 335 0.34 -3.89 8.64
C GLU A 335 1.26 -4.39 7.53
N GLN A 336 0.70 -5.00 6.48
CA GLN A 336 1.49 -5.46 5.34
C GLN A 336 2.24 -4.31 4.67
N LEU A 337 1.60 -3.16 4.47
CA LEU A 337 2.22 -1.97 3.89
C LEU A 337 3.40 -1.48 4.74
N ARG A 338 3.25 -1.43 6.08
CA ARG A 338 4.33 -1.07 7.00
C ARG A 338 5.50 -2.05 6.92
N THR A 339 5.21 -3.36 6.93
CA THR A 339 6.23 -4.40 6.79
C THR A 339 6.98 -4.27 5.47
N MET A 340 6.27 -4.08 4.34
CA MET A 340 6.89 -3.88 3.04
C MET A 340 7.82 -2.65 3.02
N ALA A 341 7.40 -1.54 3.64
CA ALA A 341 8.23 -0.34 3.72
C ALA A 341 9.49 -0.55 4.58
N LYS A 342 9.37 -1.26 5.72
CA LYS A 342 10.51 -1.63 6.56
C LYS A 342 11.48 -2.57 5.83
N ASP A 343 10.96 -3.64 5.24
CA ASP A 343 11.75 -4.63 4.49
C ASP A 343 12.49 -3.97 3.32
N TRP A 344 11.84 -3.03 2.62
CA TRP A 344 12.48 -2.26 1.55
C TRP A 344 13.66 -1.42 2.08
N VAL A 345 13.50 -0.72 3.21
CA VAL A 345 14.60 0.04 3.82
C VAL A 345 15.75 -0.87 4.25
N HIS A 346 15.46 -2.04 4.82
CA HIS A 346 16.50 -2.98 5.26
C HIS A 346 17.21 -3.69 4.09
N ALA A 347 16.57 -3.81 2.93
CA ALA A 347 17.16 -4.40 1.73
C ALA A 347 18.06 -3.43 0.94
N CYS A 348 17.98 -2.12 1.22
CA CYS A 348 18.61 -1.04 0.46
C CYS A 348 20.00 -0.63 0.99
#